data_AF-A0A175YMR9-F1
#
_entry.id   AF-A0A175YMR9-F1
#
_cell.length_a   1.000
_cell.length_b   1.000
_cell.length_c   1.000
_cell.angle_alpha   90.00
_cell.angle_beta   90.00
_cell.angle_gamma   90.00
#
_symmetry.space_group_name_H-M   'P 1'
#
loop_
_entity.id
_entity.type
_entity.pdbx_description
1 polymer ?
#
loop_
_entity_poly.entity_id
_entity_poly.type
_entity_poly.pdbx_seq_one_letter_code
_entity_poly.pdbx_strand_id
1 'polypeptide(L)'
;METVVNLSQGCVTSLVLSDDFTTKHLLYLSTACPALKTLELPGYSGFLSSDDCPSFEGKWKNLEFISLHNSFYIEDLIKQIFIYLPSFTCLSIGGGYVDGDTASMIVSLIPKLKHLTINNAILQKKDLLLILKGCRELVFLDVRNCNGFGEDDEEILKLASAIKTFRCDGSKTYDLADDYDWYPCNDFDLE
;
A
#
# COMPACT_ATOMS: atom_id res chain seq x y z
N MET A 1 22.52 4.64 -3.30
CA MET A 1 21.69 4.94 -2.12
C MET A 1 22.52 5.43 -0.93
N GLU A 2 23.53 4.68 -0.48
CA GLU A 2 24.38 5.03 0.68
C GLU A 2 25.09 6.39 0.54
N THR A 3 25.61 6.74 -0.65
CA THR A 3 26.31 8.03 -0.86
C THR A 3 25.40 9.23 -0.61
N VAL A 4 24.14 9.17 -1.06
CA VAL A 4 23.17 10.28 -0.92
C VAL A 4 22.73 10.43 0.54
N VAL A 5 22.50 9.31 1.23
CA VAL A 5 22.14 9.29 2.65
C VAL A 5 23.30 9.80 3.52
N ASN A 6 24.54 9.35 3.26
CA ASN A 6 25.71 9.79 4.01
C ASN A 6 26.00 11.29 3.85
N LEU A 7 25.72 11.88 2.68
CA LEU A 7 25.87 13.32 2.43
C LEU A 7 24.78 14.16 3.11
N SER A 8 23.60 13.57 3.36
CA SER A 8 22.47 14.27 3.98
C SER A 8 22.54 14.41 5.50
N GLN A 9 23.55 13.81 6.16
CA GLN A 9 23.74 13.83 7.62
C GLN A 9 22.50 13.38 8.42
N GLY A 10 21.70 12.47 7.88
CA GLY A 10 20.49 11.96 8.55
C GLY A 10 19.27 12.90 8.46
N CYS A 11 19.35 13.97 7.67
CA CYS A 11 18.24 14.90 7.42
C CYS A 11 17.29 14.44 6.31
N VAL A 12 17.46 13.23 5.74
CA VAL A 12 16.52 12.71 4.74
C VAL A 12 15.13 12.57 5.35
N THR A 13 14.18 13.36 4.85
CA THR A 13 12.76 13.27 5.24
C THR A 13 11.92 12.53 4.21
N SER A 14 12.41 12.35 2.98
CA SER A 14 11.72 11.64 1.90
C SER A 14 12.65 10.73 1.15
N LEU A 15 12.22 9.50 0.90
CA LEU A 15 13.01 8.51 0.18
C LEU A 15 12.14 7.66 -0.75
N VAL A 16 12.61 7.50 -1.98
CA VAL A 16 12.06 6.57 -2.97
C VAL A 16 13.10 5.48 -3.19
N LEU A 17 12.71 4.22 -3.02
CA LEU A 17 13.59 3.09 -3.28
C LEU A 17 13.50 2.65 -4.74
N SER A 18 14.62 2.13 -5.26
CA SER A 18 14.70 1.48 -6.56
C SER A 18 14.22 0.02 -6.47
N ASP A 19 13.82 -0.57 -7.61
CA ASP A 19 13.25 -1.92 -7.70
C ASP A 19 14.18 -3.02 -7.14
N ASP A 20 15.48 -2.74 -7.02
CA ASP A 20 16.52 -3.64 -6.50
C ASP A 20 16.72 -3.55 -4.97
N PHE A 21 15.82 -2.88 -4.24
CA PHE A 21 15.95 -2.77 -2.79
C PHE A 21 15.81 -4.13 -2.09
N THR A 22 16.39 -4.20 -0.88
CA THR A 22 16.40 -5.43 -0.07
C THR A 22 16.06 -5.06 1.38
N THR A 23 15.78 -6.06 2.19
CA THR A 23 15.58 -5.90 3.64
C THR A 23 16.81 -5.29 4.33
N LYS A 24 18.02 -5.59 3.84
CA LYS A 24 19.27 -4.97 4.32
C LYS A 24 19.31 -3.47 4.04
N HIS A 25 18.80 -3.04 2.87
CA HIS A 25 18.66 -1.63 2.56
C HIS A 25 17.69 -0.94 3.53
N LEU A 26 16.52 -1.54 3.79
CA LEU A 26 15.58 -1.03 4.79
C LEU A 26 16.21 -0.93 6.19
N LEU A 27 16.98 -1.94 6.61
CA LEU A 27 17.67 -1.95 7.89
C LEU A 27 18.69 -0.81 7.99
N TYR A 28 19.52 -0.61 6.97
CA TYR A 28 20.47 0.50 6.91
C TYR A 28 19.76 1.86 6.96
N LEU A 29 18.67 2.04 6.20
CA LEU A 29 17.91 3.28 6.18
C LEU A 29 17.21 3.56 7.51
N SER A 30 16.82 2.50 8.22
CA SER A 30 16.20 2.62 9.54
C SER A 30 17.12 3.20 10.60
N THR A 31 18.45 3.07 10.42
CA THR A 31 19.46 3.66 11.31
C THR A 31 20.02 4.96 10.76
N ALA A 32 20.24 5.04 9.43
CA ALA A 32 20.85 6.19 8.78
C ALA A 32 19.89 7.38 8.58
N CYS A 33 18.57 7.12 8.51
CA CYS A 33 17.54 8.13 8.27
C CYS A 33 16.48 8.15 9.39
N PRO A 34 16.83 8.50 10.65
CA PRO A 34 15.88 8.49 11.76
C PRO A 34 14.79 9.56 11.64
N ALA A 35 15.04 10.63 10.88
CA ALA A 35 14.10 11.73 10.64
C ALA A 35 13.14 11.49 9.45
N LEU A 36 13.16 10.30 8.84
CA LEU A 36 12.36 9.98 7.66
C LEU A 36 10.86 10.16 7.94
N LYS A 37 10.17 10.85 7.02
CA LYS A 37 8.73 11.14 7.07
C LYS A 37 7.95 10.42 5.97
N THR A 38 8.55 10.26 4.80
CA THR A 38 7.93 9.61 3.65
C THR A 38 8.85 8.51 3.09
N LEU A 39 8.27 7.34 2.83
CA LEU A 39 8.97 6.18 2.25
C LEU A 39 8.14 5.60 1.10
N GLU A 40 8.70 5.61 -0.10
CA GLU A 40 8.07 5.00 -1.28
C GLU A 40 8.83 3.73 -1.65
N LEU A 41 8.10 2.62 -1.67
CA LEU A 41 8.60 1.30 -2.00
C LEU A 41 8.07 0.88 -3.38
N PRO A 42 8.95 0.49 -4.30
CA PRO A 42 8.53 -0.07 -5.57
C PRO A 42 7.89 -1.46 -5.42
N GLY A 43 7.45 -2.02 -6.55
CA GLY A 43 6.95 -3.39 -6.70
C GLY A 43 7.67 -4.40 -5.83
N TYR A 44 7.03 -4.87 -4.75
CA TYR A 44 7.63 -5.87 -3.88
C TYR A 44 7.28 -7.28 -4.33
N SER A 45 8.24 -7.98 -4.93
CA SER A 45 8.07 -9.31 -5.53
C SER A 45 8.50 -10.50 -4.65
N GLY A 46 8.77 -10.29 -3.35
CA GLY A 46 8.84 -11.40 -2.39
C GLY A 46 10.24 -11.84 -1.94
N PHE A 47 10.90 -11.01 -1.14
CA PHE A 47 12.13 -11.39 -0.40
C PHE A 47 11.99 -11.32 1.13
N LEU A 48 10.77 -11.11 1.64
CA LEU A 48 10.50 -11.09 3.06
C LEU A 48 9.96 -12.49 3.38
N SER A 49 10.83 -13.49 3.43
CA SER A 49 10.56 -14.58 4.36
C SER A 49 10.36 -13.90 5.72
N SER A 50 9.25 -14.19 6.40
CA SER A 50 8.96 -13.63 7.74
C SER A 50 10.14 -13.76 8.70
N ASP A 51 10.97 -14.78 8.44
CA ASP A 51 12.07 -15.22 9.30
C ASP A 51 13.34 -14.36 9.15
N ASP A 52 13.52 -13.64 8.03
CA ASP A 52 14.72 -12.82 7.77
C ASP A 52 14.47 -11.30 7.89
N CYS A 53 13.25 -10.88 8.24
CA CYS A 53 12.97 -9.47 8.41
C CYS A 53 13.43 -8.95 9.78
N PRO A 54 14.30 -7.94 9.82
CA PRO A 54 14.70 -7.33 11.08
C PRO A 54 13.54 -6.55 11.70
N SER A 55 13.48 -6.53 13.04
CA SER A 55 12.53 -5.65 13.74
C SER A 55 12.86 -4.16 13.49
N PHE A 56 11.82 -3.39 13.19
CA PHE A 56 11.86 -1.93 13.06
C PHE A 56 11.34 -1.20 14.31
N GLU A 57 11.16 -1.92 15.42
CA GLU A 57 10.69 -1.35 16.67
C GLU A 57 11.56 -0.15 17.11
N GLY A 58 10.89 0.96 17.42
CA GLY A 58 11.54 2.20 17.87
C GLY A 58 12.28 2.98 16.78
N LYS A 59 12.28 2.51 15.53
CA LYS A 59 12.85 3.21 14.37
C LYS A 59 11.77 4.02 13.66
N TRP A 60 12.19 4.97 12.81
CA TRP A 60 11.27 5.76 11.97
C TRP A 60 10.08 6.40 12.72
N LYS A 61 10.34 6.97 13.90
CA LYS A 61 9.30 7.58 14.77
C LYS A 61 8.54 8.74 14.11
N ASN A 62 9.13 9.35 13.09
CA ASN A 62 8.57 10.48 12.35
C ASN A 62 7.95 10.07 11.01
N LEU A 63 7.87 8.76 10.71
CA LEU A 63 7.33 8.28 9.44
C LEU A 63 5.81 8.46 9.45
N GLU A 64 5.34 9.28 8.53
CA GLU A 64 3.97 9.74 8.42
C GLU A 64 3.27 9.12 7.19
N PHE A 65 4.02 8.88 6.12
CA PHE A 65 3.51 8.43 4.81
C PHE A 65 4.34 7.28 4.24
N ILE A 66 3.64 6.28 3.71
CA ILE A 66 4.25 5.18 2.96
C ILE A 66 3.46 4.92 1.67
N SER A 67 4.18 4.76 0.56
CA SER A 67 3.61 4.31 -0.71
C SER A 67 4.15 2.94 -1.09
N LEU A 68 3.27 2.04 -1.49
CA LEU A 68 3.55 0.68 -1.95
C LEU A 68 3.08 0.57 -3.39
N HIS A 69 3.98 0.32 -4.32
CA HIS A 69 3.63 0.06 -5.71
C HIS A 69 3.67 -1.45 -5.97
N ASN A 70 2.75 -1.98 -6.78
CA ASN A 70 2.69 -3.34 -7.31
C ASN A 70 3.14 -4.46 -6.33
N SER A 71 2.67 -4.41 -5.08
CA SER A 71 3.18 -5.25 -4.00
C SER A 71 2.23 -6.43 -3.74
N PHE A 72 2.73 -7.66 -3.85
CA PHE A 72 1.96 -8.90 -3.65
C PHE A 72 2.01 -9.43 -2.21
N TYR A 73 2.76 -8.76 -1.32
CA TYR A 73 2.99 -9.17 0.09
C TYR A 73 2.90 -7.98 1.04
N ILE A 74 1.86 -7.16 0.88
CA ILE A 74 1.64 -5.94 1.67
C ILE A 74 1.51 -6.28 3.16
N GLU A 75 0.95 -7.44 3.49
CA GLU A 75 0.77 -7.89 4.86
C GLU A 75 2.06 -8.02 5.66
N ASP A 76 3.08 -8.68 5.12
CA ASP A 76 4.32 -8.92 5.86
C ASP A 76 5.02 -7.59 6.19
N LEU A 77 4.97 -6.66 5.25
CA LEU A 77 5.51 -5.32 5.41
C LEU A 77 4.76 -4.54 6.49
N ILE A 78 3.42 -4.58 6.47
CA ILE A 78 2.59 -3.91 7.48
C ILE A 78 2.90 -4.48 8.88
N LYS A 79 2.95 -5.81 9.03
CA LYS A 79 3.20 -6.49 10.32
C LYS A 79 4.56 -6.13 10.91
N GLN A 80 5.60 -6.04 10.07
CA GLN A 80 6.98 -5.87 10.53
C GLN A 80 7.37 -4.40 10.73
N ILE A 81 6.77 -3.48 9.95
CA ILE A 81 7.14 -2.06 9.98
C ILE A 81 6.06 -1.23 10.68
N PHE A 82 4.78 -1.40 10.34
CA PHE A 82 3.78 -0.37 10.59
C PHE A 82 3.19 -0.40 11.99
N ILE A 83 3.14 -1.56 12.64
CA ILE A 83 2.57 -1.68 14.01
C ILE A 83 3.34 -0.84 15.04
N TYR A 84 4.59 -0.46 14.73
CA TYR A 84 5.49 0.28 15.62
C TYR A 84 5.55 1.78 15.34
N LEU A 85 4.83 2.31 14.34
CA LEU A 85 4.96 3.71 13.93
C LEU A 85 4.02 4.63 14.72
N PRO A 86 4.56 5.53 15.59
CA PRO A 86 3.73 6.35 16.46
C PRO A 86 2.98 7.46 15.70
N SER A 87 3.49 7.91 14.55
CA SER A 87 3.00 9.07 13.78
C SER A 87 2.42 8.70 12.41
N PHE A 88 2.24 7.41 12.12
CA PHE A 88 1.79 6.95 10.82
C PHE A 88 0.32 7.29 10.58
N THR A 89 0.04 8.07 9.53
CA THR A 89 -1.33 8.52 9.22
C THR A 89 -1.76 8.29 7.79
N CYS A 90 -0.83 7.95 6.89
CA CYS A 90 -1.07 7.92 5.46
C CYS A 90 -0.50 6.65 4.79
N LEU A 91 -1.35 5.89 4.09
CA LEU A 91 -0.97 4.72 3.31
C LEU A 91 -1.40 4.90 1.85
N SER A 92 -0.51 4.58 0.92
CA SER A 92 -0.80 4.52 -0.51
C SER A 92 -0.44 3.14 -1.06
N ILE A 93 -1.35 2.54 -1.81
CA ILE A 93 -1.19 1.27 -2.52
C ILE A 93 -1.53 1.54 -4.00
N GLY A 94 -0.59 1.32 -4.89
CA GLY A 94 -0.78 1.48 -6.33
C GLY A 94 -0.59 0.17 -7.06
N GLY A 95 -1.62 -0.33 -7.74
CA GLY A 95 -1.60 -1.64 -8.37
C GLY A 95 -1.75 -2.80 -7.38
N GLY A 96 -1.66 -4.04 -7.89
CA GLY A 96 -1.71 -5.26 -7.10
C GLY A 96 -3.13 -5.73 -6.74
N TYR A 97 -3.21 -6.62 -5.76
CA TYR A 97 -4.46 -7.19 -5.24
C TYR A 97 -4.59 -6.90 -3.75
N VAL A 98 -5.70 -6.26 -3.37
CA VAL A 98 -6.07 -6.02 -1.97
C VAL A 98 -7.20 -6.97 -1.64
N ASP A 99 -6.84 -8.07 -0.99
CA ASP A 99 -7.77 -9.11 -0.53
C ASP A 99 -8.32 -8.80 0.87
N GLY A 100 -9.13 -9.73 1.38
CA GLY A 100 -9.78 -9.59 2.68
C GLY A 100 -8.81 -9.57 3.87
N ASP A 101 -7.68 -10.27 3.75
CA ASP A 101 -6.66 -10.30 4.79
C ASP A 101 -5.88 -8.98 4.82
N THR A 102 -5.47 -8.47 3.65
CA THR A 102 -4.90 -7.12 3.52
C THR A 102 -5.87 -6.03 4.02
N ALA A 103 -7.15 -6.11 3.65
CA ALA A 103 -8.17 -5.16 4.13
C ALA A 103 -8.36 -5.23 5.65
N SER A 104 -8.41 -6.43 6.23
CA SER A 104 -8.49 -6.64 7.69
C SER A 104 -7.27 -6.05 8.40
N MET A 105 -6.10 -6.15 7.78
CA MET A 105 -4.87 -5.56 8.29
C MET A 105 -4.85 -4.04 8.22
N ILE A 106 -5.29 -3.45 7.11
CA ILE A 106 -5.46 -1.98 6.99
C ILE A 106 -6.41 -1.50 8.09
N VAL A 107 -7.52 -2.22 8.29
CA VAL A 107 -8.43 -1.93 9.40
C VAL A 107 -7.64 -2.01 10.71
N SER A 108 -6.85 -3.04 11.02
CA SER A 108 -6.12 -3.15 12.29
C SER A 108 -5.20 -1.95 12.65
N LEU A 109 -4.85 -1.09 11.69
CA LEU A 109 -4.14 0.17 11.89
C LEU A 109 -5.03 1.31 12.48
N ILE A 110 -6.24 0.99 12.98
CA ILE A 110 -7.39 1.87 13.30
C ILE A 110 -7.07 3.25 13.92
N PRO A 111 -6.26 3.44 14.98
CA PRO A 111 -6.34 4.71 15.71
C PRO A 111 -5.64 5.89 15.02
N LYS A 112 -5.01 5.72 13.84
CA LYS A 112 -4.18 6.79 13.25
C LYS A 112 -4.34 7.00 11.76
N LEU A 113 -4.89 6.02 11.03
CA LEU A 113 -4.98 6.13 9.57
C LEU A 113 -6.04 7.17 9.18
N LYS A 114 -5.58 8.27 8.58
CA LYS A 114 -6.40 9.40 8.13
C LYS A 114 -6.50 9.48 6.61
N HIS A 115 -5.46 9.03 5.91
CA HIS A 115 -5.39 9.06 4.46
C HIS A 115 -5.09 7.67 3.92
N LEU A 116 -5.95 7.19 3.02
CA LEU A 116 -5.76 5.93 2.32
C LEU A 116 -5.93 6.16 0.81
N THR A 117 -4.97 5.67 0.04
CA THR A 117 -5.07 5.59 -1.43
C THR A 117 -4.88 4.14 -1.83
N ILE A 118 -5.80 3.60 -2.64
CA ILE A 118 -5.69 2.29 -3.29
C ILE A 118 -6.10 2.51 -4.74
N ASN A 119 -5.15 2.65 -5.67
CA ASN A 119 -5.47 2.94 -7.06
C ASN A 119 -5.00 1.84 -8.01
N ASN A 120 -5.68 1.71 -9.16
CA ASN A 120 -5.30 0.75 -10.21
C ASN A 120 -5.16 -0.71 -9.72
N ALA A 121 -5.87 -1.07 -8.64
CA ALA A 121 -5.72 -2.34 -7.96
C ALA A 121 -7.00 -3.19 -8.09
N ILE A 122 -6.85 -4.51 -7.92
CA ILE A 122 -7.99 -5.39 -7.72
C ILE A 122 -8.43 -5.22 -6.26
N LEU A 123 -9.65 -4.74 -6.04
CA LEU A 123 -10.24 -4.48 -4.73
C LEU A 123 -11.72 -4.85 -4.79
N GLN A 124 -12.10 -5.96 -4.18
CA GLN A 124 -13.49 -6.41 -4.18
C GLN A 124 -14.35 -5.50 -3.29
N LYS A 125 -15.61 -5.27 -3.71
CA LYS A 125 -16.59 -4.52 -2.92
C LYS A 125 -16.59 -4.89 -1.44
N LYS A 126 -16.61 -6.19 -1.11
CA LYS A 126 -16.63 -6.68 0.28
C LYS A 126 -15.46 -6.19 1.12
N ASP A 127 -14.28 -6.07 0.52
CA ASP A 127 -13.04 -5.70 1.19
C ASP A 127 -12.93 -4.17 1.34
N LEU A 128 -13.44 -3.41 0.36
CA LEU A 128 -13.64 -1.96 0.51
C LEU A 128 -14.66 -1.62 1.60
N LEU A 129 -15.78 -2.35 1.66
CA LEU A 129 -16.78 -2.18 2.72
C LEU A 129 -16.21 -2.49 4.10
N LEU A 130 -15.31 -3.48 4.21
CA LEU A 130 -14.60 -3.79 5.44
C LEU A 130 -13.75 -2.59 5.90
N ILE A 131 -12.98 -1.99 4.98
CA ILE A 131 -12.17 -0.80 5.25
C ILE A 131 -13.05 0.38 5.68
N LEU A 132 -14.13 0.68 4.94
CA LEU A 132 -15.04 1.79 5.25
C LEU A 132 -15.71 1.65 6.62
N LYS A 133 -16.06 0.42 7.03
CA LYS A 133 -16.68 0.15 8.33
C LYS A 133 -15.66 0.16 9.49
N GLY A 134 -14.41 -0.19 9.22
CA GLY A 134 -13.33 -0.28 10.19
C GLY A 134 -12.57 1.01 10.44
N CYS A 135 -12.21 1.75 9.38
CA CYS A 135 -11.35 2.94 9.46
C CYS A 135 -12.15 4.23 9.65
N ARG A 136 -12.62 4.47 10.88
CA ARG A 136 -13.57 5.56 11.22
C ARG A 136 -12.96 6.97 11.23
N GLU A 137 -11.64 7.10 11.29
CA GLU A 137 -10.93 8.40 11.29
C GLU A 137 -10.45 8.83 9.89
N LEU A 138 -10.81 8.07 8.84
CA LEU A 138 -10.45 8.44 7.47
C LEU A 138 -11.08 9.79 7.09
N VAL A 139 -10.22 10.73 6.70
CA VAL A 139 -10.61 12.02 6.12
C VAL A 139 -10.41 12.03 4.61
N PHE A 140 -9.58 11.14 4.08
CA PHE A 140 -9.27 11.01 2.68
C PHE A 140 -9.23 9.54 2.26
N LEU A 141 -10.01 9.19 1.24
CA LEU A 141 -10.00 7.88 0.59
C LEU A 141 -10.03 8.05 -0.92
N ASP A 142 -9.02 7.56 -1.62
CA ASP A 142 -8.94 7.54 -3.08
C ASP A 142 -8.83 6.09 -3.55
N VAL A 143 -9.89 5.58 -4.16
CA VAL A 143 -10.03 4.21 -4.67
C VAL A 143 -10.32 4.18 -6.17
N ARG A 144 -9.72 5.11 -6.92
CA ARG A 144 -9.95 5.26 -8.37
C ARG A 144 -9.32 4.13 -9.20
N ASN A 145 -9.96 3.84 -10.33
CA ASN A 145 -9.52 2.83 -11.31
C ASN A 145 -9.32 1.43 -10.70
N CYS A 146 -10.08 1.08 -9.68
CA CYS A 146 -10.04 -0.26 -9.08
C CYS A 146 -10.98 -1.22 -9.80
N ASN A 147 -10.61 -2.50 -9.83
CA ASN A 147 -11.46 -3.55 -10.37
C ASN A 147 -12.08 -4.36 -9.21
N GLY A 148 -13.40 -4.42 -9.14
CA GLY A 148 -14.14 -5.19 -8.12
C GLY A 148 -15.36 -4.48 -7.51
N PHE A 149 -15.64 -3.23 -7.90
CA PHE A 149 -16.84 -2.47 -7.54
C PHE A 149 -17.08 -1.34 -8.56
N GLY A 150 -18.33 -0.94 -8.76
CA GLY A 150 -18.69 0.20 -9.61
C GLY A 150 -18.56 1.53 -8.87
N GLU A 151 -18.13 2.58 -9.57
CA GLU A 151 -18.08 3.96 -9.05
C GLU A 151 -19.46 4.50 -8.62
N ASP A 152 -20.54 3.92 -9.13
CA ASP A 152 -21.94 4.26 -8.86
C ASP A 152 -22.58 3.38 -7.75
N ASP A 153 -21.80 2.55 -7.05
CA ASP A 153 -22.31 1.65 -6.01
C ASP A 153 -22.91 2.42 -4.81
N GLU A 154 -24.23 2.33 -4.67
CA GLU A 154 -24.99 3.07 -3.65
C GLU A 154 -24.55 2.79 -2.21
N GLU A 155 -24.14 1.55 -1.91
CA GLU A 155 -23.72 1.17 -0.55
C GLU A 155 -22.37 1.82 -0.20
N ILE A 156 -21.42 1.77 -1.14
CA ILE A 156 -20.10 2.41 -1.01
C ILE A 156 -20.28 3.92 -0.86
N LEU A 157 -21.06 4.56 -1.74
CA LEU A 157 -21.30 6.00 -1.70
C LEU A 157 -21.94 6.45 -0.38
N LYS A 158 -22.91 5.68 0.12
CA LYS A 158 -23.57 5.95 1.40
C LYS A 158 -22.59 5.87 2.57
N LEU A 159 -21.76 4.84 2.63
CA LEU A 159 -20.77 4.68 3.72
C LEU A 159 -19.65 5.72 3.63
N ALA A 160 -19.18 6.03 2.43
CA ALA A 160 -18.13 7.01 2.21
C ALA A 160 -18.59 8.47 2.37
N SER A 161 -19.90 8.73 2.45
CA SER A 161 -20.45 10.09 2.59
C SER A 161 -19.95 10.87 3.82
N ALA A 162 -19.49 10.17 4.86
CA ALA A 162 -18.91 10.78 6.05
C ALA A 162 -17.42 11.17 5.88
N ILE A 163 -16.76 10.68 4.82
CA ILE A 163 -15.35 10.96 4.54
C ILE A 163 -15.26 12.30 3.82
N LYS A 164 -14.42 13.22 4.34
CA LYS A 164 -14.28 14.57 3.79
C LYS A 164 -13.89 14.59 2.31
N THR A 165 -13.07 13.65 1.87
CA THR A 165 -12.68 13.51 0.47
C THR A 165 -12.69 12.04 0.09
N PHE A 166 -13.67 11.66 -0.73
CA PHE A 166 -13.80 10.33 -1.30
C PHE A 166 -13.72 10.42 -2.83
N ARG A 167 -12.97 9.50 -3.45
CA ARG A 167 -12.84 9.39 -4.91
C ARG A 167 -12.88 7.92 -5.31
N CYS A 168 -13.68 7.60 -6.31
CA CYS A 168 -13.79 6.23 -6.84
C CYS A 168 -13.97 6.19 -8.37
N ASP A 169 -13.79 7.33 -9.03
CA ASP A 169 -13.89 7.48 -10.48
C ASP A 169 -13.04 6.43 -11.24
N GLY A 170 -13.60 5.88 -12.30
CA GLY A 170 -12.99 4.86 -13.15
C GLY A 170 -13.00 3.44 -12.57
N SER A 171 -13.51 3.25 -11.35
CA SER A 171 -13.64 1.92 -10.76
C SER A 171 -14.83 1.16 -11.35
N LYS A 172 -14.60 -0.12 -11.62
CA LYS A 172 -15.56 -0.97 -12.35
C LYS A 172 -15.70 -2.35 -11.72
N THR A 173 -16.87 -2.95 -11.90
CA THR A 173 -17.08 -4.37 -11.63
C THR A 173 -16.31 -5.22 -12.63
N TYR A 174 -15.87 -6.39 -12.20
CA TYR A 174 -15.39 -7.41 -13.13
C TYR A 174 -16.60 -7.99 -13.86
N ASP A 175 -16.81 -7.57 -15.10
CA ASP A 175 -17.70 -8.29 -16.00
C ASP A 175 -16.88 -9.41 -16.64
N LEU A 176 -17.05 -10.65 -16.15
CA LEU A 176 -16.47 -11.87 -16.74
C LEU A 176 -16.85 -12.07 -18.22
N ALA A 177 -17.71 -11.22 -18.77
CA ALA A 177 -18.19 -11.27 -20.14
C ALA A 177 -17.25 -10.58 -21.16
N ASP A 178 -16.36 -9.68 -20.73
CA ASP A 178 -15.70 -8.75 -21.67
C ASP A 178 -14.17 -8.94 -21.82
N ASP A 179 -13.55 -9.93 -21.17
CA ASP A 179 -12.08 -10.10 -21.21
C ASP A 179 -11.64 -11.55 -21.53
N TYR A 180 -12.23 -12.12 -22.58
CA TYR A 180 -11.71 -13.32 -23.25
C TYR A 180 -10.66 -13.00 -24.33
N ASP A 181 -10.00 -11.84 -24.25
CA ASP A 181 -8.86 -11.48 -25.11
C ASP A 181 -7.51 -11.47 -24.33
N TRP A 182 -7.42 -12.23 -23.23
CA TRP A 182 -6.11 -12.69 -22.76
C TRP A 182 -5.60 -13.75 -23.74
N TYR A 183 -4.93 -13.32 -24.81
CA TYR A 183 -4.11 -14.20 -25.63
C TYR A 183 -3.14 -14.94 -24.70
N PRO A 184 -3.23 -16.28 -24.54
CA PRO A 184 -2.09 -17.01 -24.01
C PRO A 184 -0.94 -16.74 -24.99
N CYS A 185 0.23 -16.37 -24.48
CA CYS A 185 1.47 -16.42 -25.24
C CYS A 185 1.74 -17.88 -25.66
N ASN A 186 1.05 -18.33 -26.70
CA ASN A 186 1.54 -19.37 -27.58
C ASN A 186 2.47 -18.64 -28.55
N ASP A 187 3.78 -18.84 -28.38
CA ASP A 187 4.50 -19.62 -29.39
C ASP A 187 5.80 -20.13 -28.77
N PHE A 188 5.80 -21.46 -28.57
CA PHE A 188 6.98 -22.27 -28.71
C PHE A 188 7.46 -22.11 -30.15
N ASP A 189 8.50 -21.32 -30.39
CA ASP A 189 9.33 -21.52 -31.56
C ASP A 189 10.52 -22.38 -31.17
N LEU A 190 10.31 -23.69 -31.34
CA LEU A 190 11.37 -24.65 -31.60
C LEU A 190 11.85 -24.45 -33.04
N GLU A 191 13.08 -23.99 -33.23
CA GLU A 191 14.00 -24.47 -34.27
C GLU A 191 15.45 -24.45 -33.73
#